data_AF-A0A949M8I6-F1
#
_entry.id   AF-A0A949M8I6-F1
#
_cell.length_a   1.000
_cell.length_b   1.000
_cell.length_c   1.000
_cell.angle_alpha   90.00
_cell.angle_beta   90.00
_cell.angle_gamma   90.00
#
_symmetry.space_group_name_H-M   'P 1'
#
loop_
_entity.id
_entity.type
_entity.pdbx_description
1 polymer ?
#
loop_
_entity_poly.entity_id
_entity_poly.type
_entity_poly.pdbx_seq_one_letter_code
_entity_poly.pdbx_strand_id
1 'polypeptide(L)'
;IFSIVTALGFVATYALALTTSRPSEEPNLQQLKRYHRITKVPFQMQDSTSLSCRPLSQVRQNPHEPSYPQTAFCDVYVNKLAKETIDSGQGKYPEGSLVIKSKLAKVDAKEAELFTVMQKMHPGYDQEHGDWKYSIFDGKTFRIIASGRIESCIDCHTSYSSTDFITRTYMKDIRVGYLPEFAESHPDIVGLTDSEFSVQLHLDLLGPNRKRVKQIILVFRKTDPIPTDLAKPIEVTGKREWIELDGPTGTKSGYSNESIKVESWRYLETSELPK
;
A
#
# COMPACT_ATOMS: atom_id res chain seq x y z
N ILE A 1 -72.20 39.30 -9.52
CA ILE A 1 -71.10 39.62 -8.58
C ILE A 1 -70.74 38.32 -7.87
N PHE A 2 -69.47 37.93 -7.99
CA PHE A 2 -68.80 36.72 -7.48
C PHE A 2 -69.10 36.48 -5.97
N SER A 3 -69.10 35.26 -5.42
CA SER A 3 -67.89 34.41 -5.27
C SER A 3 -68.22 32.96 -4.91
N ILE A 4 -67.53 32.03 -5.57
CA ILE A 4 -67.36 30.63 -5.15
C ILE A 4 -66.02 30.58 -4.41
N VAL A 5 -66.02 30.16 -3.14
CA VAL A 5 -64.80 29.89 -2.36
C VAL A 5 -64.37 28.46 -2.65
N THR A 6 -63.26 28.30 -3.38
CA THR A 6 -62.59 27.02 -3.59
C THR A 6 -61.52 26.84 -2.51
N ALA A 7 -61.69 25.83 -1.65
CA ALA A 7 -60.68 25.39 -0.71
C ALA A 7 -59.66 24.49 -1.44
N LEU A 8 -58.46 24.99 -1.68
CA LEU A 8 -57.32 24.20 -2.16
C LEU A 8 -56.60 23.61 -0.94
N GLY A 9 -56.81 22.31 -0.71
CA GLY A 9 -56.00 21.53 0.21
C GLY A 9 -54.61 21.31 -0.35
N PHE A 10 -53.60 21.83 0.33
CA PHE A 10 -52.20 21.51 0.07
C PHE A 10 -51.92 20.10 0.61
N VAL A 11 -51.85 19.11 -0.28
CA VAL A 11 -51.27 17.81 0.05
C VAL A 11 -49.76 17.96 -0.06
N ALA A 12 -49.10 18.17 1.08
CA ALA A 12 -47.65 18.12 1.17
C ALA A 12 -47.21 16.67 0.95
N THR A 13 -46.82 16.33 -0.27
CA THR A 13 -46.14 15.07 -0.57
C THR A 13 -44.74 15.11 0.04
N TYR A 14 -44.60 14.52 1.23
CA TYR A 14 -43.29 14.13 1.76
C TYR A 14 -42.75 13.01 0.89
N ALA A 15 -41.87 13.36 -0.04
CA ALA A 15 -41.04 12.38 -0.73
C ALA A 15 -40.06 11.80 0.31
N LEU A 16 -40.40 10.62 0.85
CA LEU A 16 -39.46 9.80 1.60
C LEU A 16 -38.33 9.43 0.64
N ALA A 17 -37.20 10.11 0.75
CA ALA A 17 -35.98 9.72 0.06
C ALA A 17 -35.48 8.40 0.67
N LEU A 18 -36.02 7.29 0.18
CA LEU A 18 -35.43 5.97 0.38
C LEU A 18 -34.07 5.98 -0.32
N THR A 19 -33.01 6.27 0.43
CA THR A 19 -31.65 5.92 0.04
C THR A 19 -31.58 4.41 -0.01
N THR A 20 -31.93 3.83 -1.17
CA THR A 20 -31.57 2.45 -1.48
C THR A 20 -30.05 2.44 -1.60
N SER A 21 -29.35 2.10 -0.51
CA SER A 21 -27.94 1.75 -0.62
C SER A 21 -27.86 0.62 -1.63
N ARG A 22 -27.22 0.89 -2.77
CA ARG A 22 -26.98 -0.14 -3.77
C ARG A 22 -26.24 -1.27 -3.05
N PRO A 23 -26.68 -2.53 -3.14
CA PRO A 23 -25.92 -3.65 -2.60
C PRO A 23 -24.48 -3.51 -3.11
N SER A 24 -23.51 -3.54 -2.21
CA SER A 24 -22.12 -3.36 -2.61
C SER A 24 -21.73 -4.55 -3.48
N GLU A 25 -21.60 -4.30 -4.78
CA GLU A 25 -21.27 -5.35 -5.74
C GLU A 25 -19.87 -5.88 -5.41
N GLU A 26 -19.75 -7.20 -5.29
CA GLU A 26 -18.47 -7.85 -5.04
C GLU A 26 -17.56 -7.66 -6.27
N PRO A 27 -16.24 -7.51 -6.08
CA PRO A 27 -15.34 -7.26 -7.20
C PRO A 27 -15.27 -8.45 -8.16
N ASN A 28 -15.18 -8.15 -9.46
CA ASN A 28 -14.89 -9.17 -10.46
C ASN A 28 -13.38 -9.53 -10.43
N LEU A 29 -13.03 -10.57 -9.66
CA LEU A 29 -11.66 -11.06 -9.49
C LEU A 29 -11.14 -11.84 -10.70
N GLN A 30 -11.99 -12.26 -11.64
CA GLN A 30 -11.54 -12.86 -12.91
C GLN A 30 -10.91 -11.81 -13.83
N GLN A 31 -11.19 -10.52 -13.58
CA GLN A 31 -10.70 -9.40 -14.38
C GLN A 31 -9.72 -8.52 -13.59
N LEU A 32 -8.78 -9.12 -12.85
CA LEU A 32 -7.77 -8.40 -12.04
C LEU A 32 -7.04 -7.28 -12.79
N LYS A 33 -6.84 -7.45 -14.10
CA LYS A 33 -6.19 -6.45 -14.98
C LYS A 33 -6.92 -5.09 -15.04
N ARG A 34 -8.18 -5.03 -14.59
CA ARG A 34 -8.96 -3.77 -14.50
C ARG A 34 -8.61 -2.93 -13.29
N TYR A 35 -7.91 -3.50 -12.31
CA TYR A 35 -7.46 -2.82 -11.11
C TYR A 35 -6.00 -2.41 -11.25
N HIS A 36 -5.62 -1.34 -10.56
CA HIS A 36 -4.23 -0.89 -10.52
C HIS A 36 -3.44 -1.79 -9.57
N ARG A 37 -2.47 -2.53 -10.10
CA ARG A 37 -1.51 -3.25 -9.26
C ARG A 37 -0.60 -2.25 -8.57
N ILE A 38 -0.53 -2.32 -7.25
CA ILE A 38 0.29 -1.47 -6.38
C ILE A 38 1.67 -2.08 -6.17
N THR A 39 1.74 -3.40 -6.00
CA THR A 39 3.00 -4.12 -5.92
C THR A 39 3.71 -4.12 -7.28
N LYS A 40 4.97 -3.67 -7.33
CA LYS A 40 5.80 -3.76 -8.56
C LYS A 40 6.17 -5.20 -8.90
N VAL A 41 6.49 -5.96 -7.85
CA VAL A 41 6.75 -7.41 -7.85
C VAL A 41 5.99 -8.03 -6.68
N PRO A 42 5.68 -9.34 -6.71
CA PRO A 42 5.00 -9.99 -5.58
C PRO A 42 5.76 -9.77 -4.29
N PHE A 43 5.07 -9.22 -3.28
CA PHE A 43 5.65 -8.88 -2.00
C PHE A 43 5.71 -10.11 -1.10
N GLN A 44 6.89 -10.46 -0.61
CA GLN A 44 7.05 -11.54 0.37
C GLN A 44 6.40 -11.15 1.70
N MET A 45 5.42 -11.94 2.12
CA MET A 45 4.72 -11.75 3.39
C MET A 45 5.61 -12.23 4.53
N GLN A 46 5.57 -11.54 5.68
CA GLN A 46 6.08 -12.11 6.92
C GLN A 46 5.28 -13.38 7.28
N ASP A 47 5.94 -14.38 7.85
CA ASP A 47 5.30 -15.67 8.17
C ASP A 47 4.05 -15.50 9.04
N SER A 48 4.12 -14.64 10.07
CA SER A 48 2.98 -14.27 10.91
C SER A 48 1.83 -13.67 10.10
N THR A 49 2.13 -12.79 9.14
CA THR A 49 1.12 -12.20 8.25
C THR A 49 0.53 -13.23 7.30
N SER A 50 1.34 -14.15 6.78
CA SER A 50 0.86 -15.27 5.94
C SER A 50 -0.12 -16.16 6.69
N LEU A 51 0.13 -16.41 7.97
CA LEU A 51 -0.70 -17.24 8.84
C LEU A 51 -2.01 -16.57 9.25
N SER A 52 -1.99 -15.26 9.52
CA SER A 52 -3.19 -14.51 9.89
C SER A 52 -4.07 -14.20 8.68
N CYS A 53 -3.47 -14.06 7.49
CA CYS A 53 -4.17 -13.75 6.25
C CYS A 53 -4.54 -15.03 5.46
N ARG A 54 -5.29 -15.94 6.09
CA ARG A 54 -5.80 -17.18 5.48
C ARG A 54 -7.23 -17.51 5.95
N PRO A 55 -7.99 -18.35 5.24
CA PRO A 55 -9.32 -18.78 5.67
C PRO A 55 -9.27 -19.46 7.05
N LEU A 56 -10.31 -19.24 7.86
CA LEU A 56 -10.44 -19.85 9.20
C LEU A 56 -10.34 -21.39 9.18
N SER A 57 -10.74 -22.03 8.07
CA SER A 57 -10.63 -23.49 7.88
C SER A 57 -9.18 -24.01 7.89
N GLN A 58 -8.18 -23.15 7.64
CA GLN A 58 -6.76 -23.51 7.62
C GLN A 58 -6.01 -23.12 8.90
N VAL A 59 -6.67 -22.48 9.88
CA VAL A 59 -6.03 -22.00 11.12
C VAL A 59 -5.47 -23.13 12.00
N ARG A 60 -5.89 -24.39 11.77
CA ARG A 60 -5.52 -25.56 12.59
C ARG A 60 -4.25 -26.30 12.15
N GLN A 61 -3.36 -25.70 11.39
CA GLN A 61 -2.09 -26.36 11.04
C GLN A 61 -1.01 -26.12 12.10
N ASN A 62 -0.48 -27.21 12.63
CA ASN A 62 0.61 -27.22 13.61
C ASN A 62 1.91 -26.66 12.98
N PRO A 63 2.61 -25.70 13.63
CA PRO A 63 3.88 -25.14 13.16
C PRO A 63 5.01 -26.14 12.91
N HIS A 64 4.89 -27.36 13.42
CA HIS A 64 5.87 -28.44 13.21
C HIS A 64 5.45 -29.44 12.13
N GLU A 65 4.31 -29.24 11.47
CA GLU A 65 3.91 -30.06 10.33
C GLU A 65 4.65 -29.62 9.06
N PRO A 66 5.12 -30.54 8.20
CA PRO A 66 5.70 -30.19 6.90
C PRO A 66 4.74 -29.41 5.99
N SER A 67 3.43 -29.47 6.28
CA SER A 67 2.36 -28.72 5.62
C SER A 67 2.16 -27.31 6.16
N TYR A 68 2.94 -26.89 7.17
CA TYR A 68 2.90 -25.52 7.68
C TYR A 68 3.25 -24.53 6.57
N PRO A 69 2.58 -23.37 6.48
CA PRO A 69 2.72 -22.49 5.33
C PRO A 69 4.17 -22.08 5.11
N GLN A 70 4.66 -22.40 3.92
CA GLN A 70 5.92 -21.88 3.40
C GLN A 70 5.78 -20.37 3.15
N THR A 71 6.92 -19.70 2.98
CA THR A 71 7.01 -18.30 2.56
C THR A 71 5.95 -17.97 1.51
N ALA A 72 5.03 -17.06 1.84
CA ALA A 72 3.97 -16.65 0.93
C ALA A 72 4.29 -15.28 0.32
N PHE A 73 3.73 -15.03 -0.85
CA PHE A 73 3.85 -13.75 -1.53
C PHE A 73 2.46 -13.16 -1.73
N CYS A 74 2.39 -11.86 -1.98
CA CYS A 74 1.13 -11.25 -2.36
C CYS A 74 1.29 -10.17 -3.42
N ASP A 75 0.27 -10.05 -4.25
CA ASP A 75 0.04 -8.84 -5.01
C ASP A 75 -1.12 -8.06 -4.43
N VAL A 76 -1.00 -6.74 -4.50
CA VAL A 76 -2.05 -5.82 -4.06
C VAL A 76 -2.53 -5.01 -5.24
N TYR A 77 -3.84 -4.93 -5.38
CA TYR A 77 -4.53 -4.21 -6.43
C TYR A 77 -5.55 -3.26 -5.80
N VAL A 78 -5.80 -2.14 -6.46
CA VAL A 78 -6.84 -1.20 -6.07
C VAL A 78 -7.69 -0.74 -7.24
N ASN A 79 -8.94 -0.38 -6.97
CA ASN A 79 -9.74 0.32 -7.98
C ASN A 79 -9.29 1.80 -8.12
N LYS A 80 -9.85 2.50 -9.10
CA LYS A 80 -9.54 3.91 -9.37
C LYS A 80 -9.79 4.82 -8.15
N LEU A 81 -10.84 4.53 -7.37
CA LEU A 81 -11.24 5.34 -6.20
C LEU A 81 -10.19 5.31 -5.09
N ALA A 82 -9.58 4.16 -4.86
CA ALA A 82 -8.59 3.96 -3.80
C ALA A 82 -7.18 4.44 -4.16
N LYS A 83 -6.91 4.76 -5.45
CA LYS A 83 -5.54 4.94 -5.95
C LYS A 83 -4.80 6.11 -5.32
N GLU A 84 -5.46 7.25 -5.18
CA GLU A 84 -4.82 8.46 -4.62
C GLU A 84 -4.56 8.30 -3.11
N THR A 85 -5.54 7.76 -2.38
CA THR A 85 -5.42 7.54 -0.93
C THR A 85 -4.33 6.51 -0.61
N ILE A 86 -4.20 5.43 -1.38
CA ILE A 86 -3.16 4.43 -1.13
C ILE A 86 -1.75 4.95 -1.46
N ASP A 87 -1.62 5.73 -2.53
CA ASP A 87 -0.33 6.33 -2.93
C ASP A 87 0.15 7.36 -1.90
N SER A 88 -0.73 8.25 -1.47
CA SER A 88 -0.42 9.27 -0.45
C SER A 88 -0.28 8.67 0.94
N GLY A 89 -1.11 7.67 1.26
CA GLY A 89 -1.29 7.14 2.61
C GLY A 89 -1.97 8.10 3.56
N GLN A 90 -2.65 9.11 3.04
CA GLN A 90 -3.28 10.16 3.82
C GLN A 90 -4.78 10.22 3.55
N GLY A 91 -5.54 10.60 4.58
CA GLY A 91 -6.99 10.73 4.49
C GLY A 91 -7.75 9.40 4.58
N LYS A 92 -9.05 9.47 4.36
CA LYS A 92 -9.96 8.31 4.35
C LYS A 92 -10.21 7.88 2.91
N TYR A 93 -10.33 6.58 2.70
CA TYR A 93 -10.69 6.03 1.41
C TYR A 93 -12.14 6.41 1.06
N PRO A 94 -12.43 6.81 -0.18
CA PRO A 94 -13.80 7.05 -0.64
C PRO A 94 -14.67 5.79 -0.55
N GLU A 95 -15.97 5.94 -0.31
CA GLU A 95 -16.94 4.84 -0.42
C GLU A 95 -16.81 4.13 -1.78
N GLY A 96 -16.90 2.81 -1.77
CA GLY A 96 -16.71 1.97 -2.95
C GLY A 96 -15.24 1.71 -3.30
N SER A 97 -14.28 2.26 -2.56
CA SER A 97 -12.87 1.88 -2.67
C SER A 97 -12.69 0.38 -2.48
N LEU A 98 -11.82 -0.22 -3.30
CA LEU A 98 -11.48 -1.63 -3.25
C LEU A 98 -9.98 -1.79 -3.07
N VAL A 99 -9.57 -2.59 -2.10
CA VAL A 99 -8.20 -3.09 -1.93
C VAL A 99 -8.25 -4.61 -2.00
N ILE A 100 -7.61 -5.18 -3.01
CA ILE A 100 -7.63 -6.61 -3.32
C ILE A 100 -6.22 -7.14 -3.11
N LYS A 101 -6.06 -8.17 -2.29
CA LYS A 101 -4.79 -8.87 -2.09
C LYS A 101 -4.92 -10.31 -2.58
N SER A 102 -4.03 -10.71 -3.50
CA SER A 102 -3.92 -12.09 -3.95
C SER A 102 -2.76 -12.77 -3.23
N LYS A 103 -3.01 -13.85 -2.48
CA LYS A 103 -1.95 -14.65 -1.86
C LYS A 103 -1.42 -15.67 -2.85
N LEU A 104 -0.11 -15.78 -2.94
CA LEU A 104 0.62 -16.65 -3.86
C LEU A 104 1.52 -17.60 -3.07
N ALA A 105 1.56 -18.86 -3.47
CA ALA A 105 2.43 -19.88 -2.88
C ALA A 105 3.93 -19.62 -3.14
N LYS A 106 4.24 -18.90 -4.23
CA LYS A 106 5.60 -18.61 -4.71
C LYS A 106 5.61 -17.34 -5.55
N VAL A 107 6.78 -16.72 -5.68
CA VAL A 107 6.96 -15.43 -6.38
C VAL A 107 6.54 -15.47 -7.86
N ASP A 108 6.63 -16.61 -8.52
CA ASP A 108 6.30 -16.78 -9.95
C ASP A 108 4.94 -17.46 -10.19
N ALA A 109 4.14 -17.68 -9.14
CA ALA A 109 2.84 -18.34 -9.23
C ALA A 109 1.91 -17.59 -10.20
N LYS A 110 1.20 -18.35 -11.03
CA LYS A 110 0.21 -17.82 -11.97
C LYS A 110 -1.20 -17.74 -11.39
N GLU A 111 -1.44 -18.52 -10.34
CA GLU A 111 -2.73 -18.61 -9.65
C GLU A 111 -2.56 -18.17 -8.20
N ALA A 112 -3.57 -17.48 -7.68
CA ALA A 112 -3.66 -17.19 -6.27
C ALA A 112 -4.19 -18.41 -5.52
N GLU A 113 -3.72 -18.60 -4.29
CA GLU A 113 -4.34 -19.56 -3.36
C GLU A 113 -5.66 -19.01 -2.83
N LEU A 114 -5.69 -17.70 -2.59
CA LEU A 114 -6.85 -16.98 -2.10
C LEU A 114 -6.79 -15.50 -2.49
N PHE A 115 -7.96 -14.87 -2.53
CA PHE A 115 -8.07 -13.41 -2.54
C PHE A 115 -8.69 -12.93 -1.23
N THR A 116 -8.17 -11.82 -0.73
CA THR A 116 -8.80 -11.04 0.33
C THR A 116 -9.14 -9.67 -0.22
N VAL A 117 -10.33 -9.18 0.08
CA VAL A 117 -10.86 -7.92 -0.43
C VAL A 117 -11.31 -7.08 0.74
N MET A 118 -10.89 -5.82 0.76
CA MET A 118 -11.47 -4.78 1.59
C MET A 118 -12.27 -3.84 0.70
N GLN A 119 -13.55 -3.67 1.01
CA GLN A 119 -14.43 -2.72 0.34
C GLN A 119 -14.85 -1.63 1.31
N LYS A 120 -14.62 -0.38 0.97
CA LYS A 120 -15.07 0.76 1.76
C LYS A 120 -16.58 0.88 1.58
N MET A 121 -17.33 0.73 2.65
CA MET A 121 -18.78 0.78 2.67
C MET A 121 -19.26 2.22 2.92
N HIS A 122 -20.58 2.40 2.85
CA HIS A 122 -21.22 3.64 3.26
C HIS A 122 -20.93 3.93 4.74
N PRO A 123 -20.85 5.22 5.14
CA PRO A 123 -20.65 5.59 6.53
C PRO A 123 -21.69 4.94 7.46
N GLY A 124 -21.23 4.37 8.57
CA GLY A 124 -22.08 3.70 9.56
C GLY A 124 -22.20 2.19 9.37
N TYR A 125 -21.57 1.62 8.35
CA TYR A 125 -21.45 0.17 8.23
C TYR A 125 -20.63 -0.42 9.38
N ASP A 126 -19.50 0.17 9.74
CA ASP A 126 -18.64 -0.31 10.83
C ASP A 126 -17.74 0.83 11.30
N GLN A 127 -18.36 1.86 11.88
CA GLN A 127 -17.72 3.15 12.10
C GLN A 127 -16.44 3.05 12.94
N GLU A 128 -16.41 2.14 13.92
CA GLU A 128 -15.26 1.90 14.79
C GLU A 128 -14.06 1.31 14.02
N HIS A 129 -14.32 0.57 12.95
CA HIS A 129 -13.31 -0.10 12.12
C HIS A 129 -13.22 0.51 10.71
N GLY A 130 -13.63 1.78 10.57
CA GLY A 130 -13.48 2.54 9.35
C GLY A 130 -14.40 2.11 8.21
N ASP A 131 -15.56 1.54 8.50
CA ASP A 131 -16.58 1.16 7.50
C ASP A 131 -16.05 0.20 6.42
N TRP A 132 -15.11 -0.68 6.77
CA TRP A 132 -14.56 -1.68 5.85
C TRP A 132 -15.33 -3.00 5.92
N LYS A 133 -15.83 -3.48 4.78
CA LYS A 133 -16.27 -4.87 4.61
C LYS A 133 -15.08 -5.71 4.16
N TYR A 134 -14.87 -6.85 4.79
CA TYR A 134 -13.84 -7.82 4.44
C TYR A 134 -14.47 -9.02 3.74
N SER A 135 -13.82 -9.52 2.69
CA SER A 135 -14.27 -10.71 1.97
C SER A 135 -13.08 -11.60 1.61
N ILE A 136 -13.28 -12.91 1.71
CA ILE A 136 -12.29 -13.93 1.39
C ILE A 136 -12.86 -14.76 0.24
N PHE A 137 -12.09 -14.91 -0.82
CA PHE A 137 -12.45 -15.71 -1.99
C PHE A 137 -11.45 -16.84 -2.19
N ASP A 138 -11.95 -17.98 -2.63
CA ASP A 138 -11.13 -19.07 -3.11
C ASP A 138 -10.36 -18.62 -4.37
N GLY A 139 -9.04 -18.89 -4.40
CA GLY A 139 -8.18 -18.36 -5.46
C GLY A 139 -8.39 -18.99 -6.84
N LYS A 140 -9.01 -20.19 -6.90
CA LYS A 140 -9.26 -20.92 -8.15
C LYS A 140 -10.66 -20.72 -8.67
N THR A 141 -11.64 -20.86 -7.79
CA THR A 141 -13.07 -20.83 -8.13
C THR A 141 -13.68 -19.44 -8.01
N PHE A 142 -12.98 -18.49 -7.36
CA PHE A 142 -13.47 -17.14 -7.07
C PHE A 142 -14.78 -17.14 -6.26
N ARG A 143 -15.10 -18.23 -5.56
CA ARG A 143 -16.27 -18.30 -4.69
C ARG A 143 -15.95 -17.60 -3.38
N ILE A 144 -16.93 -16.86 -2.85
CA ILE A 144 -16.85 -16.26 -1.53
C ILE A 144 -16.82 -17.37 -0.49
N ILE A 145 -15.78 -17.36 0.33
CA ILE A 145 -15.61 -18.22 1.50
C ILE A 145 -16.20 -17.55 2.75
N ALA A 146 -15.95 -16.24 2.90
CA ALA A 146 -16.48 -15.42 4.00
C ALA A 146 -16.62 -13.96 3.52
N SER A 147 -17.60 -13.22 4.04
CA SER A 147 -17.80 -11.80 3.74
C SER A 147 -18.51 -11.09 4.90
N GLY A 148 -18.12 -9.84 5.20
CA GLY A 148 -18.72 -9.02 6.25
C GLY A 148 -17.68 -8.39 7.19
N ARG A 149 -18.05 -8.25 8.46
CA ARG A 149 -17.17 -7.81 9.56
C ARG A 149 -16.42 -9.03 10.11
N ILE A 150 -15.32 -9.40 9.45
CA ILE A 150 -14.52 -10.57 9.83
C ILE A 150 -13.55 -10.16 10.96
N GLU A 151 -13.80 -10.61 12.18
CA GLU A 151 -13.06 -10.22 13.40
C GLU A 151 -11.54 -10.35 13.24
N SER A 152 -11.04 -11.50 12.76
CA SER A 152 -9.60 -11.70 12.55
C SER A 152 -8.98 -10.73 11.54
N CYS A 153 -9.75 -10.24 10.57
CA CYS A 153 -9.30 -9.23 9.63
C CYS A 153 -9.29 -7.84 10.28
N ILE A 154 -10.36 -7.51 11.01
CA ILE A 154 -10.49 -6.26 11.76
C ILE A 154 -9.32 -6.12 12.75
N ASP A 155 -9.09 -7.13 13.60
CA ASP A 155 -8.07 -7.10 14.65
C ASP A 155 -6.67 -6.79 14.09
N CYS A 156 -6.30 -7.46 13.00
CA CYS A 156 -5.01 -7.23 12.34
C CYS A 156 -4.94 -5.81 11.74
N HIS A 157 -6.04 -5.34 11.15
CA HIS A 157 -6.10 -4.07 10.44
C HIS A 157 -6.23 -2.85 11.36
N THR A 158 -6.71 -3.01 12.60
CA THR A 158 -6.82 -1.95 13.61
C THR A 158 -5.49 -1.25 13.89
N SER A 159 -4.37 -1.98 13.81
CA SER A 159 -3.01 -1.42 13.95
C SER A 159 -2.66 -0.37 12.89
N TYR A 160 -3.42 -0.29 11.80
CA TYR A 160 -3.24 0.66 10.69
C TYR A 160 -4.32 1.74 10.65
N SER A 161 -4.98 2.04 11.77
CA SER A 161 -6.03 3.06 11.86
C SER A 161 -5.58 4.45 11.34
N SER A 162 -4.30 4.80 11.49
CA SER A 162 -3.71 6.05 10.98
C SER A 162 -3.72 6.19 9.45
N THR A 163 -3.80 5.06 8.72
CA THR A 163 -3.90 4.99 7.25
C THR A 163 -5.25 4.45 6.81
N ASP A 164 -6.28 4.73 7.61
CA ASP A 164 -7.66 4.27 7.40
C ASP A 164 -7.73 2.74 7.26
N PHE A 165 -7.05 2.04 8.18
CA PHE A 165 -7.01 0.58 8.32
C PHE A 165 -6.31 -0.17 7.18
N ILE A 166 -5.70 0.51 6.21
CA ILE A 166 -4.96 -0.13 5.12
C ILE A 166 -3.46 -0.17 5.43
N THR A 167 -2.91 -1.37 5.56
CA THR A 167 -1.44 -1.56 5.58
C THR A 167 -0.82 -1.19 4.24
N ARG A 168 0.35 -0.55 4.29
CA ARG A 168 1.13 -0.12 3.12
C ARG A 168 2.55 -0.70 3.13
N THR A 169 2.80 -1.74 3.91
CA THR A 169 4.13 -2.37 4.07
C THR A 169 4.69 -2.97 2.77
N TYR A 170 3.81 -3.29 1.81
CA TYR A 170 4.18 -3.74 0.47
C TYR A 170 4.49 -2.60 -0.51
N MET A 171 4.32 -1.34 -0.06
CA MET A 171 4.63 -0.13 -0.84
C MET A 171 6.00 0.44 -0.49
N LYS A 172 6.85 -0.32 0.21
CA LYS A 172 8.22 0.11 0.52
C LYS A 172 8.93 0.54 -0.76
N ASP A 173 9.61 1.67 -0.65
CA ASP A 173 10.26 2.26 -1.79
C ASP A 173 11.53 1.47 -2.07
N ILE A 174 11.47 0.67 -3.13
CA ILE A 174 12.65 0.07 -3.73
C ILE A 174 13.32 1.14 -4.59
N ARG A 175 14.58 1.43 -4.28
CA ARG A 175 15.43 2.33 -5.05
C ARG A 175 16.66 1.54 -5.50
N VAL A 176 16.93 1.57 -6.79
CA VAL A 176 18.13 0.98 -7.37
C VAL A 176 19.00 2.12 -7.87
N GLY A 177 20.26 2.11 -7.47
CA GLY A 177 21.19 3.17 -7.84
C GLY A 177 22.63 2.81 -7.49
N TYR A 178 23.51 3.79 -7.62
CA TYR A 178 24.92 3.67 -7.29
C TYR A 178 25.27 4.65 -6.18
N LEU A 179 26.20 4.26 -5.31
CA LEU A 179 26.80 5.22 -4.40
C LEU A 179 27.58 6.25 -5.23
N PRO A 180 27.40 7.55 -5.01
CA PRO A 180 28.11 8.56 -5.76
C PRO A 180 29.57 8.64 -5.29
N GLU A 181 30.48 8.95 -6.21
CA GLU A 181 31.86 9.32 -5.88
C GLU A 181 31.92 10.65 -5.11
N PHE A 182 30.98 11.56 -5.40
CA PHE A 182 30.84 12.86 -4.73
C PHE A 182 29.38 13.09 -4.33
N ALA A 183 29.14 13.28 -3.03
CA ALA A 183 27.85 13.75 -2.53
C ALA A 183 27.72 15.26 -2.79
N GLU A 184 26.59 15.72 -3.33
CA GLU A 184 26.32 17.15 -3.43
C GLU A 184 26.15 17.73 -2.02
N SER A 185 26.64 18.95 -1.77
CA SER A 185 26.41 19.62 -0.49
C SER A 185 24.93 20.00 -0.38
N HIS A 186 24.22 19.40 0.57
CA HIS A 186 22.82 19.75 0.86
C HIS A 186 22.80 20.75 2.03
N PRO A 187 21.98 21.83 1.95
CA PRO A 187 21.77 22.70 3.11
C PRO A 187 21.18 21.88 4.26
N ASP A 188 21.57 22.26 5.49
CA ASP A 188 21.49 21.45 6.71
C ASP A 188 20.37 20.42 6.72
N ILE A 189 20.77 19.14 6.85
CA ILE A 189 19.87 17.99 6.91
C ILE A 189 19.25 17.90 8.32
N VAL A 190 18.62 18.99 8.76
CA VAL A 190 18.00 19.11 10.07
C VAL A 190 16.81 18.17 10.13
N GLY A 191 16.83 17.21 11.07
CA GLY A 191 15.69 16.32 11.35
C GLY A 191 15.71 14.94 10.69
N LEU A 192 16.70 14.59 9.85
CA LEU A 192 16.83 13.20 9.36
C LEU A 192 17.62 12.28 10.28
N THR A 193 18.33 12.85 11.25
CA THR A 193 19.09 12.10 12.25
C THR A 193 18.40 12.18 13.60
N ASP A 194 18.36 11.06 14.33
CA ASP A 194 17.85 11.00 15.70
C ASP A 194 18.77 10.12 16.57
N SER A 195 18.25 9.64 17.71
CA SER A 195 19.00 8.75 18.60
C SER A 195 19.39 7.42 17.91
N GLU A 196 18.55 6.91 17.00
CA GLU A 196 18.71 5.62 16.33
C GLU A 196 19.32 5.74 14.91
N PHE A 197 19.00 6.80 14.20
CA PHE A 197 19.30 6.98 12.78
C PHE A 197 20.31 8.10 12.53
N SER A 198 21.19 7.91 11.55
CA SER A 198 22.05 8.96 11.02
C SER A 198 22.01 8.99 9.49
N VAL A 199 22.24 10.16 8.90
CA VAL A 199 22.49 10.30 7.47
C VAL A 199 23.85 9.67 7.22
N GLN A 200 23.90 8.61 6.42
CA GLN A 200 25.14 7.88 6.21
C GLN A 200 25.60 7.92 4.75
N LEU A 201 24.69 7.98 3.77
CA LEU A 201 25.07 7.89 2.35
C LEU A 201 24.10 8.65 1.42
N HIS A 202 24.54 8.87 0.18
CA HIS A 202 23.70 9.30 -0.94
C HIS A 202 23.58 8.16 -1.96
N LEU A 203 22.52 8.20 -2.78
CA LEU A 203 22.29 7.24 -3.86
C LEU A 203 21.96 7.97 -5.16
N ASP A 204 22.77 7.75 -6.19
CA ASP A 204 22.53 8.23 -7.54
C ASP A 204 21.56 7.29 -8.26
N LEU A 205 20.37 7.81 -8.57
CA LEU A 205 19.39 7.17 -9.43
C LEU A 205 19.72 7.52 -10.88
N LEU A 206 19.90 6.50 -11.72
CA LEU A 206 20.32 6.65 -13.10
C LEU A 206 19.15 6.46 -14.07
N GLY A 207 19.11 7.26 -15.13
CA GLY A 207 18.15 7.14 -16.24
C GLY A 207 18.69 6.33 -17.44
N PRO A 208 18.00 6.34 -18.59
CA PRO A 208 18.24 5.47 -19.76
C PRO A 208 19.62 5.51 -20.45
N ASN A 209 20.62 6.22 -19.92
CA ASN A 209 22.00 6.27 -20.44
C ASN A 209 23.05 6.30 -19.32
N ARG A 210 22.72 5.74 -18.14
CA ARG A 210 23.51 5.89 -16.89
C ARG A 210 23.74 7.35 -16.46
N LYS A 211 23.01 8.30 -17.05
CA LYS A 211 23.03 9.69 -16.60
C LYS A 211 22.25 9.78 -15.30
N ARG A 212 22.84 10.39 -14.27
CA ARG A 212 22.13 10.70 -13.02
C ARG A 212 20.89 11.53 -13.33
N VAL A 213 19.73 11.01 -12.94
CA VAL A 213 18.44 11.72 -13.04
C VAL A 213 18.05 12.34 -11.71
N LYS A 214 18.51 11.75 -10.60
CA LYS A 214 18.24 12.21 -9.24
C LYS A 214 19.30 11.67 -8.29
N GLN A 215 19.68 12.45 -7.28
CA GLN A 215 20.37 11.95 -6.08
C GLN A 215 19.35 11.90 -4.94
N ILE A 216 19.45 10.91 -4.06
CA ILE A 216 18.61 10.81 -2.86
C ILE A 216 19.46 10.52 -1.63
N ILE A 217 18.95 10.86 -0.44
CA ILE A 217 19.64 10.63 0.83
C ILE A 217 19.24 9.28 1.42
N LEU A 218 20.20 8.48 1.86
CA LEU A 218 19.98 7.24 2.60
C LEU A 218 20.28 7.46 4.08
N VAL A 219 19.29 7.15 4.90
CA VAL A 219 19.35 7.26 6.36
C VAL A 219 19.38 5.85 6.93
N PHE A 220 20.48 5.49 7.58
CA PHE A 220 20.69 4.16 8.14
C PHE A 220 20.60 4.22 9.66
N ARG A 221 20.26 3.10 10.29
CA ARG A 221 20.47 2.96 11.73
C ARG A 221 21.98 3.00 11.99
N LYS A 222 22.38 3.59 13.12
CA LYS A 222 23.79 3.73 13.50
C LYS A 222 24.54 2.39 13.60
N THR A 223 23.83 1.30 13.80
CA THR A 223 24.36 -0.06 13.95
C THR A 223 24.39 -0.86 12.66
N ASP A 224 23.66 -0.43 11.62
CA ASP A 224 23.49 -1.23 10.42
C ASP A 224 24.73 -1.14 9.53
N PRO A 225 25.12 -2.23 8.86
CA PRO A 225 26.19 -2.18 7.88
C PRO A 225 25.77 -1.29 6.71
N ILE A 226 26.71 -0.52 6.17
CA ILE A 226 26.51 0.32 4.99
C ILE A 226 27.27 -0.21 3.78
N PRO A 227 26.73 -0.01 2.57
CA PRO A 227 27.46 -0.30 1.33
C PRO A 227 28.65 0.66 1.19
N THR A 228 29.73 0.15 0.60
CA THR A 228 31.00 0.89 0.40
C THR A 228 31.56 0.75 -1.00
N ASP A 229 31.11 -0.24 -1.78
CA ASP A 229 31.56 -0.46 -3.15
C ASP A 229 30.81 0.46 -4.12
N LEU A 230 31.48 1.51 -4.58
CA LEU A 230 30.94 2.50 -5.50
C LEU A 230 30.69 1.93 -6.91
N ALA A 231 31.37 0.83 -7.29
CA ALA A 231 31.26 0.25 -8.62
C ALA A 231 30.04 -0.66 -8.78
N LYS A 232 29.44 -1.09 -7.66
CA LYS A 232 28.29 -1.98 -7.67
C LYS A 232 26.98 -1.23 -7.45
N PRO A 233 25.95 -1.53 -8.26
CA PRO A 233 24.62 -1.02 -7.96
C PRO A 233 24.10 -1.64 -6.67
N ILE A 234 23.33 -0.86 -5.92
CA ILE A 234 22.62 -1.35 -4.75
C ILE A 234 21.11 -1.21 -4.96
N GLU A 235 20.39 -2.19 -4.45
CA GLU A 235 18.97 -2.12 -4.20
C GLU A 235 18.77 -1.76 -2.73
N VAL A 236 18.03 -0.69 -2.48
CA VAL A 236 17.68 -0.23 -1.14
C VAL A 236 16.17 -0.32 -0.99
N THR A 237 15.73 -0.91 0.10
CA THR A 237 14.32 -0.93 0.52
C THR A 237 14.17 -0.13 1.80
N GLY A 238 13.17 0.73 1.85
CA GLY A 238 12.89 1.46 3.07
C GLY A 238 11.66 2.35 2.97
N LYS A 239 11.50 3.16 4.02
CA LYS A 239 10.44 4.17 4.08
C LYS A 239 10.96 5.47 3.48
N ARG A 240 10.25 5.97 2.46
CA ARG A 240 10.53 7.30 1.89
C ARG A 240 9.97 8.41 2.76
N GLU A 241 10.77 9.45 2.94
CA GLU A 241 10.40 10.69 3.62
C GLU A 241 10.75 11.87 2.70
N TRP A 242 9.88 12.87 2.65
CA TRP A 242 10.15 14.10 1.92
C TRP A 242 10.96 15.05 2.80
N ILE A 243 11.95 15.71 2.20
CA ILE A 243 12.78 16.68 2.89
C ILE A 243 12.33 18.06 2.43
N GLU A 244 11.90 18.88 3.38
CA GLU A 244 11.69 20.30 3.14
C GLU A 244 13.06 20.97 3.12
N LEU A 245 13.50 21.35 1.91
CA LEU A 245 14.69 22.15 1.74
C LEU A 245 14.21 23.60 1.77
N ASP A 246 14.60 24.37 2.79
CA ASP A 246 14.30 25.81 2.97
C ASP A 246 14.99 26.70 1.88
N GLY A 247 14.99 26.24 0.63
CA GLY A 247 15.52 26.92 -0.53
C GLY A 247 14.46 27.79 -1.24
N PRO A 248 14.85 28.86 -1.95
CA PRO A 248 13.93 29.71 -2.69
C PRO A 248 13.07 28.91 -3.68
N THR A 249 11.80 29.29 -3.84
CA THR A 249 10.91 28.70 -4.85
C THR A 249 11.56 28.76 -6.24
N GLY A 250 11.87 27.60 -6.83
CA GLY A 250 12.55 27.50 -8.13
C GLY A 250 14.02 27.07 -8.12
N THR A 251 14.63 26.77 -6.95
CA THR A 251 15.95 26.12 -6.93
C THR A 251 15.88 24.64 -7.30
N LYS A 252 15.94 24.43 -8.63
CA LYS A 252 16.66 23.39 -9.39
C LYS A 252 16.34 21.92 -9.07
N SER A 253 15.83 21.25 -10.11
CA SER A 253 15.51 19.83 -10.30
C SER A 253 16.64 18.80 -10.08
N GLY A 254 17.70 19.14 -9.32
CA GLY A 254 18.88 18.30 -9.09
C GLY A 254 19.07 17.81 -7.65
N TYR A 255 18.49 18.49 -6.65
CA TYR A 255 18.70 18.18 -5.24
C TYR A 255 17.85 17.00 -4.74
N SER A 256 18.37 16.27 -3.74
CA SER A 256 17.64 15.25 -2.99
C SER A 256 16.56 15.92 -2.15
N ASN A 257 15.35 16.04 -2.67
CA ASN A 257 14.16 16.41 -1.88
C ASN A 257 13.51 15.20 -1.19
N GLU A 258 14.15 14.04 -1.23
CA GLU A 258 13.68 12.83 -0.56
C GLU A 258 14.82 12.09 0.14
N SER A 259 14.48 11.44 1.24
CA SER A 259 15.30 10.44 1.90
C SER A 259 14.62 9.09 1.96
N ILE A 260 15.41 8.04 2.14
CA ILE A 260 14.94 6.70 2.47
C ILE A 260 15.53 6.33 3.83
N LYS A 261 14.66 6.10 4.83
CA LYS A 261 15.04 5.37 6.04
C LYS A 261 15.19 3.90 5.66
N VAL A 262 16.44 3.46 5.58
CA VAL A 262 16.82 2.15 5.06
C VAL A 262 16.38 1.08 6.05
N GLU A 263 15.65 0.09 5.53
CA GLU A 263 15.29 -1.11 6.28
C GLU A 263 16.12 -2.31 5.83
N SER A 264 16.47 -2.38 4.54
CA SER A 264 17.41 -3.36 4.01
C SER A 264 18.07 -2.85 2.73
N TRP A 265 19.24 -3.41 2.42
CA TRP A 265 19.91 -3.18 1.16
C TRP A 265 20.71 -4.42 0.71
N ARG A 266 21.00 -4.50 -0.57
CA ARG A 266 21.92 -5.50 -1.13
C ARG A 266 22.62 -4.97 -2.38
N TYR A 267 23.80 -5.51 -2.67
CA TYR A 267 24.41 -5.35 -3.98
C TYR A 267 23.60 -6.11 -5.04
N LEU A 268 23.54 -5.53 -6.24
CA LEU A 268 22.97 -6.16 -7.42
C LEU A 268 24.08 -6.55 -8.39
N GLU A 269 23.86 -7.64 -9.11
CA GLU A 269 24.59 -7.91 -10.34
C GLU A 269 24.06 -7.03 -11.47
N THR A 270 24.91 -6.69 -12.44
CA THR A 270 24.51 -5.80 -13.56
C THR A 270 23.33 -6.37 -14.36
N SER A 271 23.19 -7.70 -14.41
CA SER A 271 22.06 -8.38 -15.04
C SER A 271 20.72 -8.18 -14.33
N GLU A 272 20.73 -7.78 -13.06
CA GLU A 272 19.53 -7.53 -12.25
C GLU A 272 19.02 -6.09 -12.37
N LEU A 273 19.77 -5.21 -13.05
CA LEU A 273 19.36 -3.83 -13.21
C LEU A 273 18.03 -3.72 -13.97
N PRO A 274 17.10 -2.85 -13.52
CA PRO A 274 15.90 -2.54 -14.28
C PRO A 274 16.27 -2.09 -15.69
N LYS A 275 15.65 -2.71 -16.70
CA LYS A 275 15.84 -2.37 -18.12
C LYS A 275 15.10 -1.09 -18.50
#